data_AF-A0AAU3B1C9-F1
#
_entry.id   AF-A0AAU3B1C9-F1
#
_cell.length_a   1.000
_cell.length_b   1.000
_cell.length_c   1.000
_cell.angle_alpha   90.00
_cell.angle_beta   90.00
_cell.angle_gamma   90.00
#
_symmetry.space_group_name_H-M   'P 1'
#
loop_
_entity.id
_entity.type
_entity.pdbx_description
1 polymer ?
#
loop_
_entity_poly.entity_id
_entity_poly.type
_entity_poly.pdbx_seq_one_letter_code
_entity_poly.pdbx_strand_id
1 'polypeptide(L)' 'MPEPERTWHRQAFIPASRRESAPPPAPVAEPPIYRELAAAWAAQGRTLPGVPDREWKALMTRPCWPV' A
#
# COMPACT_ATOMS: atom_id res chain seq x y z
N MET A 1 30.18 28.84 23.66
CA MET A 1 30.17 27.53 22.97
C MET A 1 28.79 27.37 22.34
N PRO A 2 28.61 27.56 21.02
CA PRO A 2 27.31 27.26 20.40
C PRO A 2 27.20 25.75 20.17
N GLU A 3 26.09 25.15 20.61
CA GLU A 3 25.77 23.74 20.39
C GLU A 3 25.52 23.47 18.90
N PRO A 4 26.02 22.36 18.33
CA PRO A 4 25.69 22.01 16.95
C PRO A 4 24.23 21.56 16.89
N GLU A 5 23.42 22.41 16.28
CA GLU A 5 22.11 22.15 15.71
C GLU A 5 22.06 20.74 15.09
N ARG A 6 21.40 19.83 15.82
CA ARG A 6 21.19 18.44 15.40
C ARG A 6 20.19 18.41 14.25
N THR A 7 20.70 18.66 13.06
CA THR A 7 19.94 18.53 11.82
C THR A 7 19.71 17.05 11.55
N TRP A 8 18.50 16.58 11.78
CA TRP A 8 18.08 15.23 11.40
C TRP A 8 18.04 15.13 9.88
N HIS A 9 19.12 14.61 9.29
CA HIS A 9 19.16 14.30 7.87
C HIS A 9 18.42 12.98 7.60
N ARG A 10 17.24 13.05 6.96
CA ARG A 10 16.58 11.86 6.41
C ARG A 10 17.40 11.34 5.23
N GLN A 11 18.33 10.43 5.49
CA GLN A 11 18.90 9.59 4.44
C GLN A 11 17.87 8.51 4.10
N ALA A 12 17.12 8.72 3.01
CA ALA A 12 16.36 7.65 2.40
C ALA A 12 17.34 6.68 1.73
N PHE A 13 17.94 5.79 2.51
CA PHE A 13 18.71 4.67 1.98
C PHE A 13 17.72 3.62 1.48
N ILE A 14 17.16 3.87 0.29
CA ILE A 14 16.41 2.87 -0.47
C ILE A 14 17.44 2.18 -1.36
N PRO A 15 17.83 0.92 -1.09
CA PRO A 15 18.72 0.17 -1.95
C PRO A 15 18.17 0.14 -3.38
N ALA A 16 19.05 0.25 -4.38
CA ALA A 16 18.65 0.24 -5.79
C ALA A 16 17.83 -1.01 -6.16
N SER A 17 18.11 -2.14 -5.50
CA SER A 17 17.34 -3.39 -5.64
C SER A 17 15.85 -3.28 -5.29
N ARG A 18 15.45 -2.30 -4.46
CA ARG A 18 14.04 -2.02 -4.16
C ARG A 18 13.33 -1.24 -5.26
N ARG A 19 14.09 -0.56 -6.14
CA ARG A 19 13.53 0.19 -7.28
C ARG A 19 13.18 -0.73 -8.45
N GLU A 20 13.80 -1.90 -8.50
CA GLU A 20 13.36 -2.97 -9.38
C GLU A 20 12.03 -3.51 -8.85
N SER A 21 10.94 -3.03 -9.44
CA SER A 21 9.65 -3.66 -9.26
C SER A 21 9.79 -5.08 -9.81
N ALA A 22 9.80 -6.07 -8.91
CA ALA A 22 9.77 -7.46 -9.33
C ALA A 22 8.61 -7.65 -10.33
N PRO A 23 8.82 -8.44 -11.41
CA PRO A 23 7.74 -8.76 -12.32
C PRO A 23 6.57 -9.34 -11.52
N PRO A 24 5.32 -9.00 -11.88
CA PRO A 24 4.17 -9.54 -11.16
C PRO A 24 4.28 -11.06 -11.13
N PRO A 25 4.06 -11.70 -9.97
CA PRO A 25 4.11 -13.14 -9.87
C PRO A 25 3.19 -13.76 -10.92
N ALA A 26 3.61 -14.86 -11.54
CA ALA A 26 2.74 -15.64 -12.42
C ALA A 26 1.41 -15.92 -11.69
N PRO A 27 0.26 -15.93 -12.40
CA PRO A 27 -1.04 -16.16 -11.78
C PRO A 27 -1.06 -17.57 -11.16
N VAL A 28 -0.74 -17.65 -9.88
CA VAL A 28 -0.90 -18.85 -9.06
C VAL A 28 -2.40 -18.98 -8.82
N ALA A 29 -2.96 -20.15 -9.13
CA ALA A 29 -4.34 -20.45 -8.74
C ALA A 29 -4.45 -20.27 -7.22
N GLU A 30 -5.31 -19.34 -6.78
CA GLU A 30 -5.40 -19.06 -5.36
C GLU A 30 -5.81 -20.31 -4.59
N PRO A 31 -5.13 -20.64 -3.48
CA PRO A 31 -5.56 -21.73 -2.62
C PRO A 31 -7.04 -21.53 -2.24
N PRO A 32 -7.84 -22.61 -2.19
CA PRO A 32 -9.29 -22.52 -2.04
C PRO A 32 -9.71 -21.74 -0.78
N ILE A 33 -8.93 -21.83 0.30
CA ILE A 33 -9.17 -21.13 1.55
C ILE A 33 -9.15 -19.60 1.41
N TYR A 34 -8.26 -19.04 0.58
CA TYR A 34 -8.20 -17.59 0.38
C TYR A 34 -9.37 -17.09 -0.45
N ARG A 35 -9.81 -17.88 -1.43
CA ARG A 35 -10.97 -17.56 -2.26
C ARG A 35 -12.26 -17.56 -1.45
N GLU A 36 -12.43 -18.54 -0.55
CA GLU A 36 -13.58 -18.61 0.36
C GLU A 36 -13.57 -17.46 1.38
N LEU A 37 -12.40 -17.14 1.94
CA LEU A 37 -12.25 -16.00 2.85
C LEU A 37 -12.57 -14.67 2.17
N ALA A 38 -12.09 -14.49 0.93
CA ALA A 38 -12.39 -13.31 0.13
C ALA A 38 -13.89 -13.20 -0.17
N ALA A 39 -14.55 -14.31 -0.51
CA ALA A 39 -16.00 -14.32 -0.74
C ALA A 39 -16.78 -13.97 0.54
N ALA A 40 -16.37 -14.50 1.69
CA ALA A 40 -16.99 -14.16 2.97
C ALA A 40 -16.86 -12.67 3.29
N TRP A 41 -15.64 -12.12 3.20
CA TRP A 41 -15.39 -10.70 3.46
C TRP A 41 -16.15 -9.79 2.51
N ALA A 42 -16.24 -10.15 1.23
CA ALA A 42 -17.06 -9.43 0.26
C ALA A 42 -18.53 -9.40 0.67
N ALA A 43 -19.08 -10.54 1.11
CA ALA A 43 -20.47 -10.63 1.57
C ALA A 43 -20.74 -9.79 2.84
N GLN A 44 -19.73 -9.57 3.67
CA GLN A 44 -19.81 -8.71 4.85
C GLN A 44 -19.45 -7.23 4.58
N GLY A 45 -19.18 -6.86 3.33
CA GLY A 45 -18.78 -5.50 2.96
C GLY A 45 -17.41 -5.10 3.53
N ARG A 46 -16.53 -6.07 3.81
CA ARG A 46 -15.16 -5.81 4.28
C ARG A 46 -14.20 -5.63 3.10
N THR A 47 -13.14 -4.88 3.35
CA THR A 47 -12.08 -4.62 2.37
C THR A 47 -11.34 -5.91 2.02
N LEU A 48 -11.14 -6.17 0.72
CA LEU A 48 -10.45 -7.37 0.25
C LEU A 48 -8.96 -7.10 0.05
N PRO A 49 -8.07 -7.98 0.55
CA PRO A 49 -6.64 -7.88 0.30
C PRO A 49 -6.37 -8.07 -1.19
N GLY A 50 -5.54 -7.19 -1.77
CA GLY A 50 -5.18 -7.22 -3.19
C GLY A 50 -6.19 -6.54 -4.13
N VAL A 51 -7.41 -6.23 -3.68
CA VAL A 51 -8.38 -5.47 -4.47
C VAL A 51 -8.28 -3.98 -4.10
N PRO A 52 -8.13 -3.08 -5.07
CA PRO A 52 -8.13 -1.64 -4.79
C PRO A 52 -9.48 -1.21 -4.23
N ASP A 53 -9.48 -0.68 -3.01
CA ASP A 53 -10.69 -0.17 -2.38
C ASP A 53 -11.16 1.12 -3.08
N ARG A 54 -12.43 1.12 -3.52
CA ARG A 54 -13.00 2.21 -4.32
C ARG A 54 -13.19 3.48 -3.49
N GLU A 55 -13.53 3.35 -2.21
CA GLU A 55 -13.73 4.48 -1.31
C GLU A 55 -12.39 5.15 -1.00
N TRP A 56 -11.35 4.36 -0.75
CA TRP A 56 -9.98 4.83 -0.63
C TRP A 56 -9.48 5.51 -1.89
N LYS A 57 -9.76 4.93 -3.07
CA LYS A 57 -9.42 5.57 -4.33
C LYS A 57 -10.13 6.92 -4.48
N ALA A 58 -11.41 6.98 -4.11
CA ALA A 58 -12.17 8.22 -4.12
C ALA A 58 -11.60 9.26 -3.14
N LEU A 59 -11.25 8.86 -1.91
CA LEU A 59 -10.62 9.73 -0.92
C LEU A 59 -9.28 10.29 -1.41
N MET A 60 -8.43 9.44 -2.00
CA MET A 60 -7.13 9.85 -2.54
C MET A 60 -7.25 10.79 -3.75
N THR A 61 -8.34 10.70 -4.52
CA THR A 61 -8.60 11.63 -5.63
C THR A 61 -9.21 12.96 -5.21
N ARG A 62 -9.68 13.09 -3.96
CA ARG A 62 -10.22 14.36 -3.47
C ARG A 62 -9.06 15.32 -3.17
N PRO A 63 -9.18 16.61 -3.54
CA PRO A 63 -8.20 17.60 -3.12
C PRO A 63 -8.14 17.61 -1.59
N CYS A 64 -6.94 17.39 -1.05
CA CYS A 64 -6.70 17.25 0.38
C CYS A 64 -6.77 18.58 1.14
N TRP A 65 -7.04 19.70 0.45
CA TRP A 65 -7.12 21.02 1.04
C TRP A 65 -8.24 21.85 0.39
N PRO A 66 -9.02 22.63 1.16
CA PRO A 66 -9.95 23.59 0.59
C PRO A 66 -9.16 24.76 -0.01
N VAL A 67 -9.51 25.16 -1.24
CA VAL A 67 -9.07 26.42 -1.86
C VAL A 67 -9.78 27.61 -1.22
#